data_AF-A0A2P5F7H1-F1
#
_entry.id   AF-A0A2P5F7H1-F1
#
_cell.length_a   1.000
_cell.length_b   1.000
_cell.length_c   1.000
_cell.angle_alpha   90.00
_cell.angle_beta   90.00
_cell.angle_gamma   90.00
#
_symmetry.space_group_name_H-M   'P 1'
#
loop_
_entity.id
_entity.type
_entity.pdbx_description
1 polymer ?
#
loop_
_entity_poly.entity_id
_entity_poly.type
_entity_poly.pdbx_seq_one_letter_code
_entity_poly.pdbx_strand_id
1 'polypeptide(L)'
;MDALHLSARSLLRNKRYLIVLDDVWTEDQDDWDKLRPLFCGGVDESKILITTRSIRVAFVPNLPMFPYNLKELSEDACRSLLSVLFDKEK
;
A
#
# COMPACT_ATOMS: atom_id res chain seq x y z
N MET A 1 7.22 22.76 -3.92
CA MET A 1 6.86 21.41 -3.42
C MET A 1 8.01 20.44 -3.74
N ASP A 2 9.26 20.81 -3.44
CA ASP A 2 10.38 20.42 -4.33
C ASP A 2 11.50 19.64 -3.61
N ALA A 3 11.94 20.08 -2.43
CA ALA A 3 13.08 19.44 -1.75
C ALA A 3 12.77 18.03 -1.22
N LEU A 4 11.61 17.84 -0.58
CA LEU A 4 11.20 16.55 -0.01
C LEU A 4 10.98 15.50 -1.11
N HIS A 5 10.30 15.88 -2.19
CA HIS A 5 10.07 15.00 -3.34
C HIS A 5 11.37 14.61 -4.04
N LEU A 6 12.31 15.54 -4.21
CA LEU A 6 13.62 15.25 -4.78
C LEU A 6 14.44 14.32 -3.88
N SER A 7 14.40 14.53 -2.57
CA SER A 7 15.07 13.67 -1.60
C SER A 7 14.48 12.25 -1.59
N ALA A 8 13.16 12.12 -1.56
CA ALA A 8 12.50 10.82 -1.65
C ALA A 8 12.85 10.08 -2.95
N ARG A 9 12.79 10.78 -4.10
CA ARG A 9 13.17 10.21 -5.40
C ARG A 9 14.62 9.76 -5.43
N SER A 10 15.55 10.56 -4.92
CA SER A 10 16.97 10.19 -4.90
C SER A 10 17.25 9.00 -3.99
N LEU A 11 16.52 8.88 -2.87
CA LEU A 11 16.62 7.74 -1.96
C LEU A 11 16.15 6.42 -2.61
N LEU A 12 15.10 6.48 -3.45
CA LEU A 12 14.47 5.32 -4.09
C LEU A 12 15.11 4.95 -5.43
N ARG A 13 15.80 5.90 -6.08
CA ARG A 13 16.40 5.71 -7.41
C ARG A 13 17.37 4.52 -7.44
N ASN A 14 17.21 3.65 -8.44
CA ASN A 14 18.04 2.47 -8.68
C ASN A 14 18.10 1.49 -7.49
N LYS A 15 17.09 1.51 -6.62
CA LYS A 15 16.96 0.54 -5.52
C LYS A 15 15.70 -0.28 -5.71
N ARG A 16 15.73 -1.49 -5.17
CA ARG A 16 14.54 -2.32 -4.97
C ARG A 16 13.88 -1.90 -3.66
N TYR A 17 12.58 -1.60 -3.71
CA TYR A 17 11.83 -1.21 -2.53
C TYR A 17 10.43 -1.84 -2.48
N LEU A 18 9.89 -1.89 -1.27
CA LEU A 18 8.47 -2.10 -1.02
C LEU A 18 7.97 -0.90 -0.21
N ILE A 19 7.04 -0.13 -0.76
CA ILE A 19 6.39 0.97 -0.06
C ILE A 19 4.99 0.52 0.32
N VAL A 20 4.62 0.66 1.59
CA VAL A 20 3.28 0.36 2.09
C VAL A 20 2.61 1.68 2.45
N LEU A 21 1.53 2.01 1.75
CA LEU A 21 0.66 3.14 2.07
C LEU A 21 -0.56 2.58 2.80
N ASP A 22 -0.57 2.75 4.12
CA ASP A 22 -1.61 2.20 4.99
C ASP A 22 -2.79 3.17 5.15
N ASP A 23 -4.02 2.63 5.14
CA ASP A 23 -5.28 3.36 5.35
C ASP A 23 -5.48 4.61 4.47
N VAL A 24 -5.33 4.44 3.14
CA VAL A 24 -5.48 5.55 2.19
C VAL A 24 -6.95 5.84 1.88
N TRP A 25 -7.34 7.12 1.92
CA TRP A 25 -8.71 7.58 1.66
C TRP A 25 -8.87 8.47 0.42
N THR A 26 -7.76 8.83 -0.25
CA THR A 26 -7.79 9.77 -1.37
C THR A 26 -8.34 9.11 -2.64
N GLU A 27 -9.50 9.60 -3.07
CA GLU A 27 -10.18 9.20 -4.31
C GLU A 27 -9.90 10.17 -5.46
N ASP A 28 -9.18 11.27 -5.19
CA ASP A 28 -8.87 12.33 -6.14
C ASP A 28 -7.67 11.93 -7.02
N GLN A 29 -7.87 11.94 -8.34
CA GLN A 29 -6.82 11.66 -9.32
C GLN A 29 -5.65 12.64 -9.22
N ASP A 30 -5.91 13.92 -8.97
CA ASP A 30 -4.89 14.97 -8.99
C ASP A 30 -3.87 14.76 -7.88
N ASP A 31 -4.30 14.23 -6.73
CA ASP A 31 -3.40 13.90 -5.63
C ASP A 31 -2.53 12.69 -5.95
N TRP A 32 -3.07 11.69 -6.64
CA TRP A 32 -2.29 10.56 -7.13
C TRP A 32 -1.29 10.99 -8.19
N ASP A 33 -1.66 11.88 -9.11
CA ASP A 33 -0.76 12.37 -10.15
C ASP A 33 0.41 13.20 -9.58
N LYS A 34 0.23 13.85 -8.42
CA LYS A 34 1.34 14.49 -7.68
C LYS A 34 2.28 13.47 -7.02
N LEU A 35 1.76 12.33 -6.56
CA LEU A 35 2.52 11.29 -5.84
C LEU A 35 3.25 10.31 -6.77
N ARG A 36 2.65 9.95 -7.91
CA ARG A 36 3.21 8.95 -8.84
C ARG A 36 4.66 9.20 -9.26
N PRO A 37 5.09 10.44 -9.60
CA PRO A 37 6.47 10.70 -10.03
C PRO A 37 7.52 10.36 -8.96
N LEU A 38 7.12 10.24 -7.69
CA LEU A 38 8.02 9.88 -6.58
C LEU A 38 8.47 8.42 -6.65
N PHE A 39 7.61 7.57 -7.20
CA PHE A 39 7.86 6.14 -7.32
C PHE A 39 8.40 5.76 -8.70
N CYS A 40 8.60 6.73 -9.60
CA CYS A 40 9.24 6.51 -10.89
C CYS A 40 10.77 6.58 -10.72
N GLY A 41 11.44 5.43 -10.80
CA GLY A 41 12.91 5.35 -10.73
C GLY A 41 13.47 4.17 -9.95
N GLY A 42 12.62 3.31 -9.39
CA GLY A 42 13.03 2.00 -8.87
C GLY A 42 13.43 1.03 -9.97
N VAL A 43 14.01 -0.09 -9.56
CA VAL A 43 14.20 -1.27 -10.44
C VAL A 43 12.89 -2.05 -10.59
N ASP A 44 12.77 -2.90 -11.61
CA ASP A 44 11.54 -3.59 -12.00
C ASP A 44 10.87 -4.41 -10.88
N GLU A 45 11.63 -4.88 -9.87
CA GLU A 45 11.08 -5.64 -8.74
C GLU A 45 10.53 -4.76 -7.59
N SER A 46 10.47 -3.44 -7.78
CA SER A 46 9.94 -2.51 -6.81
C SER A 46 8.42 -2.53 -6.79
N LYS A 47 7.82 -2.51 -5.60
CA LYS A 47 6.37 -2.62 -5.42
C LYS A 47 5.83 -1.55 -4.49
N ILE A 48 4.58 -1.16 -4.74
CA ILE A 48 3.79 -0.31 -3.86
C ILE A 48 2.58 -1.13 -3.46
N LEU A 49 2.36 -1.28 -2.15
CA LEU A 49 1.17 -1.89 -1.58
C LEU A 49 0.34 -0.79 -0.93
N ILE A 50 -0.93 -0.71 -1.31
CA ILE A 50 -1.88 0.24 -0.74
C ILE A 50 -2.91 -0.57 0.03
N THR A 51 -3.17 -0.21 1.27
CA THR A 51 -4.32 -0.71 2.03
C THR A 51 -5.34 0.42 2.14
N THR A 52 -6.61 0.08 1.96
CA THR A 52 -7.71 1.04 2.04
C THR A 52 -8.98 0.30 2.42
N ARG A 53 -9.89 1.01 3.08
CA ARG A 53 -11.27 0.55 3.32
C ARG A 53 -12.23 1.01 2.23
N SER A 54 -11.83 1.98 1.39
CA SER A 54 -12.65 2.51 0.31
C SER A 54 -12.39 1.74 -0.98
N ILE A 55 -13.42 1.07 -1.48
CA ILE A 55 -13.39 0.42 -2.80
C ILE A 55 -13.09 1.46 -3.88
N ARG A 56 -13.54 2.70 -3.74
CA ARG A 56 -13.35 3.76 -4.74
C ARG A 56 -11.88 4.14 -4.91
N VAL A 57 -11.12 4.14 -3.82
CA VAL A 57 -9.66 4.35 -3.86
C VAL A 57 -8.98 3.26 -4.69
N ALA A 58 -9.44 2.01 -4.58
CA ALA A 58 -8.88 0.89 -5.35
C ALA A 58 -9.16 0.98 -6.86
N PHE A 59 -10.15 1.79 -7.28
CA PHE A 59 -10.54 1.96 -8.69
C PHE A 59 -10.25 3.37 -9.24
N VAL A 60 -9.35 4.12 -8.60
CA VAL A 60 -8.91 5.41 -9.14
C VAL A 60 -8.36 5.21 -10.56
N PRO A 61 -8.86 5.97 -11.56
CA PRO A 61 -8.44 5.83 -12.96
C PRO A 61 -6.92 5.98 -13.17
N ASN A 62 -6.42 5.48 -14.31
CA ASN A 62 -5.03 5.66 -14.75
C ASN A 62 -3.93 5.10 -13.82
N LEU A 63 -4.28 4.45 -12.72
CA LEU A 63 -3.35 3.72 -11.87
C LEU A 63 -3.36 2.24 -12.27
N PRO A 64 -2.19 1.62 -12.51
CA PRO A 64 -2.08 0.19 -12.77
C PRO A 64 -2.19 -0.60 -11.45
N MET A 65 -3.26 -0.35 -10.69
CA MET A 65 -3.55 -1.07 -9.46
C MET A 65 -4.26 -2.39 -9.77
N PHE A 66 -3.97 -3.39 -8.96
CA PHE A 66 -4.67 -4.66 -8.95
C PHE A 66 -5.37 -4.81 -7.60
N PRO A 67 -6.63 -4.33 -7.48
CA PRO A 67 -7.37 -4.42 -6.24
C PRO A 67 -7.46 -5.86 -5.75
N TYR A 68 -7.03 -6.07 -4.51
CA TYR A 68 -7.22 -7.33 -3.82
C TYR A 68 -8.23 -7.13 -2.69
N ASN A 69 -9.43 -7.66 -2.88
CA ASN A 69 -10.45 -7.65 -1.84
C ASN A 69 -10.08 -8.71 -0.80
N LEU A 70 -9.58 -8.26 0.35
CA LEU A 70 -9.31 -9.12 1.50
C LEU A 70 -10.61 -9.81 1.91
N LYS A 71 -10.53 -11.14 2.04
CA LYS A 71 -11.64 -11.96 2.52
C LYS A 71 -11.58 -12.07 4.04
N GLU A 72 -12.73 -12.34 4.60
CA GLU A 72 -12.84 -12.76 5.99
C GLU A 72 -12.07 -14.06 6.24
N LEU A 73 -11.62 -14.24 7.47
CA LEU A 73 -10.98 -15.48 7.90
C LEU A 73 -12.06 -16.57 8.06
N SER A 74 -11.68 -17.82 7.79
CA SER A 74 -12.54 -18.96 8.12
C SER A 74 -12.70 -19.08 9.64
N GLU A 75 -13.77 -19.72 10.09
CA GLU A 75 -14.02 -19.92 11.52
C GLU A 75 -12.86 -20.65 12.22
N ASP A 76 -12.30 -21.68 11.58
CA ASP A 76 -11.13 -22.41 12.09
C ASP A 76 -9.91 -21.49 12.22
N ALA A 77 -9.65 -20.65 11.21
CA ALA A 77 -8.55 -19.69 11.24
C ALA A 77 -8.77 -18.62 12.32
N CYS A 78 -9.99 -18.14 12.51
CA CYS A 78 -10.37 -17.24 13.61
C CYS A 78 -10.10 -17.90 14.97
N ARG A 79 -10.48 -19.16 15.15
CA ARG A 79 -10.24 -19.93 16.39
C ARG A 79 -8.75 -20.11 16.66
N SER A 80 -7.95 -20.45 15.63
CA SER A 80 -6.49 -20.54 15.76
C SER A 80 -5.83 -19.20 16.08
N LEU A 81 -6.30 -18.10 15.49
CA LEU A 81 -5.78 -16.77 15.78
C LEU A 81 -6.12 -16.35 17.22
N LEU A 82 -7.34 -16.64 17.66
CA LEU A 82 -7.79 -16.44 19.03
C LEU A 82 -6.89 -17.22 20.00
N SER A 83 -6.68 -18.52 19.79
CA SER A 83 -5.84 -19.31 20.70
C SER A 83 -4.43 -18.74 20.81
N VAL A 84 -3.80 -18.31 19.70
CA VAL A 84 -2.48 -17.67 19.74
C VAL A 84 -2.47 -16.37 20.55
N LEU A 85 -3.52 -15.55 20.46
CA LEU A 85 -3.60 -14.29 21.21
C LEU A 85 -3.84 -14.51 22.70
N PHE A 86 -4.66 -15.50 23.06
CA PHE A 86 -5.07 -15.74 24.44
C PHE A 86 -4.20 -16.77 25.19
N ASP A 87 -3.42 -17.58 24.48
CA ASP A 87 -2.44 -18.50 25.08
C ASP A 87 -1.14 -17.78 25.49
N LYS A 88 -0.96 -16.51 25.13
CA LYS A 88 0.20 -15.67 25.53
C LYS A 88 0.09 -15.10 26.94
N GLU A 89 -1.03 -15.30 27.63
CA GLU A 89 -1.28 -14.78 29.00
C GLU A 89 -1.18 -15.85 30.10
N LYS A 90 -0.52 -17.00 29.85
CA LYS A 90 -0.23 -18.03 30.85
C LYS A 90 1.26 -18.36 30.90
#